data_AF-A0A392NT40-F1
#
_entry.id   AF-A0A392NT40-F1
#
_cell.length_a   1.000
_cell.length_b   1.000
_cell.length_c   1.000
_cell.angle_alpha   90.00
_cell.angle_beta   90.00
_cell.angle_gamma   90.00
#
_symmetry.space_group_name_H-M   'P 1'
#
loop_
_entity.id
_entity.type
_entity.pdbx_description
1 polymer ?
#
loop_
_entity_poly.entity_id
_entity_poly.type
_entity_poly.pdbx_seq_one_letter_code
_entity_poly.pdbx_strand_id
1 'polypeptide(L)'
;MCGRAYSPNFMFLWPNARISVMGGAQAAGVLAQIEKGNKKKQGIQEEEKFKTKVVEAYEREGSPYYSTARLWDDGIIDPADTRKIIGLCVSASLNRATENTKYGVFRM
;
A
#
# COMPACT_ATOMS: atom_id res chain seq x y z
N MET A 1 -11.14 -0.98 1.94
CA MET A 1 -10.77 -1.82 3.09
C MET A 1 -10.16 -1.01 4.25
N CYS A 2 -10.67 0.20 4.57
CA CYS A 2 -10.19 1.04 5.70
C CYS A 2 -8.65 1.24 5.75
N GLY A 3 -8.09 2.03 4.83
CA GLY A 3 -6.64 2.32 4.76
C GLY A 3 -6.12 3.19 5.92
N ARG A 4 -4.80 3.41 6.02
CA ARG A 4 -4.18 4.14 7.14
C ARG A 4 -4.78 5.52 7.40
N ALA A 5 -5.16 6.23 6.33
CA ALA A 5 -5.79 7.56 6.40
C ALA A 5 -7.21 7.56 7.02
N TYR A 6 -7.88 6.40 7.14
CA TYR A 6 -9.21 6.27 7.73
C TYR A 6 -9.16 5.98 9.23
N SER A 7 -7.98 6.04 9.85
CA SER A 7 -7.78 5.88 11.30
C SER A 7 -8.37 4.60 11.90
N PRO A 8 -8.02 3.39 11.38
CA PRO A 8 -8.33 2.17 12.11
C PRO A 8 -7.56 2.14 13.44
N ASN A 9 -8.12 1.49 14.47
CA ASN A 9 -7.43 1.34 15.75
C ASN A 9 -6.08 0.62 15.60
N PHE A 10 -6.02 -0.36 14.71
CA PHE A 10 -4.82 -1.11 14.36
C PHE A 10 -4.84 -1.47 12.86
N MET A 11 -3.67 -1.49 12.24
CA MET A 11 -3.46 -1.91 10.86
C MET A 11 -2.22 -2.79 10.78
N PHE A 12 -2.31 -3.97 10.17
CA PHE A 12 -1.17 -4.88 10.02
C PHE A 12 -0.99 -5.30 8.56
N LEU A 13 0.22 -5.70 8.22
CA LEU A 13 0.53 -6.35 6.94
C LEU A 13 0.96 -7.80 7.16
N TRP A 14 0.70 -8.64 6.16
CA TRP A 14 1.35 -9.95 6.06
C TRP A 14 2.70 -9.83 5.32
N PRO A 15 3.62 -10.81 5.48
CA PRO A 15 4.93 -10.75 4.82
C PRO A 15 4.87 -10.79 3.29
N ASN A 16 3.78 -11.30 2.72
CA ASN A 16 3.53 -11.35 1.28
C ASN A 16 2.71 -10.16 0.75
N ALA A 17 2.26 -9.24 1.60
CA ALA A 17 1.51 -8.07 1.14
C ALA A 17 2.41 -7.12 0.31
N ARG A 18 1.75 -6.28 -0.50
CA ARG A 18 2.38 -5.17 -1.21
C ARG A 18 1.51 -3.93 -1.07
N ILE A 19 2.13 -2.76 -0.90
CA ILE A 19 1.43 -1.47 -0.80
C ILE A 19 2.05 -0.44 -1.75
N SER A 20 1.23 0.12 -2.64
CA SER A 20 1.68 1.16 -3.57
C SER A 20 0.45 1.92 -4.11
N VAL A 21 0.69 3.07 -4.75
CA VAL A 21 -0.40 3.84 -5.39
C VAL A 21 -1.05 3.07 -6.55
N MET A 22 -0.26 2.23 -7.24
CA MET A 22 -0.68 1.31 -8.31
C MET A 22 0.35 0.19 -8.45
N GLY A 23 0.05 -0.85 -9.22
CA GLY A 23 1.00 -1.95 -9.43
C GLY A 23 2.25 -1.51 -10.21
N GLY A 24 3.43 -2.04 -9.87
CA GLY A 24 4.71 -1.61 -10.47
C GLY A 24 4.75 -1.73 -12.00
N ALA A 25 4.22 -2.82 -12.55
CA ALA A 25 4.12 -3.01 -14.00
C ALA A 25 3.19 -1.98 -14.67
N GLN A 26 2.11 -1.58 -14.00
CA GLN A 26 1.19 -0.54 -14.48
C GLN A 26 1.87 0.83 -14.47
N ALA A 27 2.54 1.17 -13.37
CA ALA A 27 3.30 2.41 -13.25
C ALA A 27 4.40 2.52 -14.31
N ALA A 28 5.16 1.45 -14.53
CA ALA A 28 6.20 1.40 -15.55
C ALA A 28 5.64 1.61 -16.96
N GLY A 29 4.48 1.00 -17.26
CA GLY A 29 3.78 1.20 -18.54
C GLY A 29 3.37 2.65 -18.78
N VAL A 30 2.70 3.27 -17.80
CA VAL A 30 2.24 4.66 -17.90
C VAL A 30 3.41 5.65 -17.98
N LEU A 31 4.43 5.48 -17.13
CA LEU A 31 5.59 6.37 -17.14
C LEU A 31 6.40 6.25 -18.43
N ALA A 32 6.53 5.04 -19.00
CA ALA A 32 7.20 4.85 -20.29
C ALA A 32 6.43 5.51 -21.44
N GLN A 33 5.09 5.47 -21.42
CA GLN A 33 4.26 6.18 -22.41
C GLN A 33 4.46 7.70 -22.34
N ILE A 34 4.52 8.26 -21.13
CA ILE A 34 4.76 9.70 -20.91
C ILE A 34 6.16 10.08 -21.40
N GLU A 35 7.20 9.33 -21.05
CA GLU A 35 8.58 9.56 -21.50
C GLU A 35 8.70 9.51 -23.03
N LYS A 36 8.02 8.55 -23.69
CA LYS A 36 7.97 8.45 -25.15
C LYS A 36 7.28 9.64 -25.81
N GLY A 37 6.25 10.20 -25.17
CA GLY A 37 5.59 11.42 -25.62
C GLY A 37 6.49 12.67 -25.49
N ASN A 38 7.30 12.73 -24.44
CA ASN A 38 8.18 13.86 -24.14
C ASN A 38 9.49 13.83 -24.95
N LYS A 39 10.03 12.66 -25.26
CA LYS A 39 11.27 12.48 -26.04
C LYS A 39 10.98 11.98 -27.44
N LYS A 40 11.25 12.81 -28.46
CA LYS A 40 10.94 12.52 -29.88
C LYS A 40 11.67 11.33 -30.53
N LYS A 41 12.50 10.55 -29.82
CA LYS A 41 13.13 9.29 -30.28
C LYS A 41 14.09 8.82 -29.18
N GLN A 42 13.67 7.89 -28.33
CA GLN A 42 14.59 7.04 -27.56
C GLN A 42 14.52 5.62 -28.11
N GLY A 43 15.64 4.89 -28.06
CA GLY A 43 15.72 3.52 -28.55
C GLY A 43 15.01 2.53 -27.61
N ILE A 44 14.57 1.39 -28.15
CA ILE A 44 13.82 0.34 -27.43
C ILE A 44 14.56 -0.12 -26.14
N GLN A 45 15.90 -0.21 -26.19
CA GLN A 45 16.70 -0.60 -25.02
C GLN A 45 16.68 0.43 -23.88
N GLU A 46 16.50 1.72 -24.16
CA GLU A 46 16.38 2.73 -23.09
C GLU A 46 15.00 2.64 -22.42
N GLU A 47 13.96 2.32 -23.20
CA GLU A 47 12.60 2.12 -22.69
C GLU A 47 12.52 0.91 -21.76
N GLU A 48 13.11 -0.22 -22.14
CA GLU A 48 13.17 -1.42 -21.29
C GLU A 48 13.93 -1.15 -19.99
N LYS A 49 15.12 -0.53 -20.08
CA LYS A 49 15.91 -0.15 -18.90
C LYS A 49 15.13 0.79 -17.97
N PHE A 50 14.37 1.73 -18.52
CA PHE A 50 13.54 2.64 -17.73
C PHE A 50 12.41 1.88 -17.01
N LYS A 51 11.69 1.02 -17.74
CA LYS A 51 10.62 0.20 -17.15
C LYS A 51 11.14 -0.69 -16.03
N THR A 52 12.27 -1.37 -16.23
CA THR A 52 12.89 -2.20 -15.21
C THR A 52 13.21 -1.40 -13.94
N LYS A 53 13.80 -0.21 -14.07
CA LYS A 53 14.09 0.66 -12.92
C LYS A 53 12.83 1.06 -12.15
N VAL A 54 11.74 1.37 -12.86
CA VAL A 54 10.47 1.71 -12.20
C VAL A 54 9.90 0.51 -11.46
N VAL A 55 9.90 -0.68 -12.09
CA VAL A 55 9.40 -1.91 -11.44
C VAL A 55 10.22 -2.23 -10.19
N GLU A 56 11.54 -2.15 -10.26
CA GLU A 56 12.43 -2.38 -9.10
C GLU A 56 12.17 -1.38 -7.96
N ALA A 57 11.98 -0.09 -8.29
CA ALA A 57 11.64 0.92 -7.30
C ALA A 57 10.30 0.60 -6.61
N TYR A 58 9.28 0.21 -7.37
CA TYR A 58 7.98 -0.18 -6.83
C TYR A 58 8.04 -1.47 -6.00
N GLU A 59 8.83 -2.45 -6.39
CA GLU A 59 8.98 -3.69 -5.62
C GLU A 59 9.67 -3.43 -4.27
N ARG A 60 10.71 -2.59 -4.30
CA ARG A 60 11.42 -2.17 -3.09
C ARG A 60 10.52 -1.38 -2.14
N GLU A 61 9.83 -0.38 -2.67
CA GLU A 61 9.01 0.54 -1.86
C GLU A 61 7.64 -0.05 -1.49
N GLY A 62 7.18 -1.03 -2.26
CA GLY A 62 5.94 -1.74 -1.97
C GLY A 62 6.09 -2.91 -1.01
N SER A 63 7.32 -3.30 -0.66
CA SER A 63 7.61 -4.32 0.34
C SER A 63 6.99 -3.98 1.70
N PRO A 64 6.45 -4.96 2.45
CA PRO A 64 5.86 -4.70 3.76
C PRO A 64 6.92 -4.19 4.75
N TYR A 65 8.19 -4.57 4.59
CA TYR A 65 9.29 -4.04 5.38
C TYR A 65 9.52 -2.54 5.14
N TYR A 66 9.32 -2.06 3.91
CA TYR A 66 9.42 -0.64 3.59
C TYR A 66 8.30 0.16 4.25
N SER A 67 7.09 -0.41 4.25
CA SER A 67 5.88 0.13 4.89
C SER A 67 6.01 0.23 6.41
N THR A 68 6.31 -0.88 7.08
CA THR A 68 6.41 -0.93 8.55
C THR A 68 7.54 -0.06 9.08
N ALA A 69 8.66 0.04 8.37
CA ALA A 69 9.75 0.97 8.73
C ALA A 69 9.33 2.45 8.76
N ARG A 70 8.18 2.79 8.18
CA ARG A 70 7.60 4.15 8.10
C ARG A 70 6.28 4.29 8.84
N LEU A 71 5.87 3.29 9.62
CA LEU A 71 4.62 3.26 10.39
C LEU A 71 3.35 3.49 9.56
N TRP A 72 3.37 3.09 8.29
CA TRP A 72 2.16 3.04 7.47
C TRP A 72 1.20 1.95 7.95
N ASP A 73 1.74 0.94 8.63
CA ASP A 73 1.08 -0.09 9.40
C ASP A 73 1.71 -0.16 10.80
N ASP A 74 1.07 -0.88 11.71
CA ASP A 74 1.49 -1.09 13.10
C ASP A 74 2.31 -2.38 13.27
N GLY A 75 2.66 -3.04 12.16
CA GLY A 75 3.54 -4.22 12.17
C GLY A 75 3.25 -5.23 11.06
N ILE A 76 4.28 -6.01 10.75
CA ILE A 76 4.16 -7.24 9.97
C ILE A 76 3.85 -8.39 10.93
N ILE A 77 2.83 -9.19 10.60
CA ILE A 77 2.40 -10.32 11.44
C ILE A 77 2.46 -11.64 10.65
N ASP A 78 2.72 -12.74 11.35
CA ASP A 78 2.56 -14.07 10.75
C ASP A 78 1.09 -14.29 10.37
N PRO A 79 0.76 -14.71 9.12
CA PRO A 79 -0.60 -15.03 8.75
C PRO A 79 -1.31 -16.00 9.71
N ALA A 80 -0.60 -16.96 10.29
CA ALA A 80 -1.14 -17.91 11.27
C ALA A 80 -1.56 -17.24 12.59
N ASP A 81 -0.91 -16.13 12.97
CA ASP A 81 -1.18 -15.38 14.20
C ASP A 81 -2.33 -14.37 14.08
N THR A 82 -2.85 -14.15 12.87
CA THR A 82 -3.89 -13.14 12.58
C THR A 82 -5.05 -13.19 13.58
N ARG A 83 -5.59 -14.39 13.88
CA ARG A 83 -6.71 -14.55 14.82
C ARG A 83 -6.36 -14.08 16.23
N LYS A 84 -5.18 -14.46 16.73
CA LYS A 84 -4.71 -14.12 18.07
C LYS A 84 -4.53 -12.62 18.21
N ILE A 85 -3.87 -11.99 17.23
CA ILE A 85 -3.59 -10.55 17.22
C ILE A 85 -4.88 -9.75 17.15
N ILE A 86 -5.80 -10.09 16.24
CA ILE A 86 -7.10 -9.41 16.16
C ILE A 86 -7.90 -9.57 17.46
N GLY A 87 -7.88 -10.75 18.10
CA GLY A 87 -8.53 -10.97 19.39
C GLY A 87 -8.02 -10.02 20.48
N LEU A 88 -6.70 -9.82 20.55
CA LEU A 88 -6.07 -8.86 21.47
C LEU A 88 -6.42 -7.42 21.12
N CYS A 89 -6.38 -7.04 19.84
CA CYS A 89 -6.74 -5.70 19.38
C CYS A 89 -8.21 -5.34 19.69
N VAL A 90 -9.14 -6.28 19.53
CA VAL A 90 -10.54 -6.10 19.90
C VAL A 90 -10.67 -5.91 21.41
N SER A 91 -10.05 -6.80 22.20
CA SER A 91 -10.05 -6.68 23.66
C SER A 91 -9.50 -5.32 24.13
N ALA A 92 -8.40 -4.85 23.54
CA ALA A 92 -7.84 -3.53 23.82
C ALA A 92 -8.81 -2.39 23.44
N SER A 93 -9.46 -2.49 22.27
CA SER A 93 -10.38 -1.48 21.76
C SER A 93 -11.65 -1.31 22.60
N LEU A 94 -12.07 -2.35 23.33
CA LEU A 94 -13.26 -2.32 24.20
C LEU A 94 -13.07 -1.50 25.48
N ASN A 95 -11.85 -1.03 25.78
CA ASN A 95 -11.60 -0.14 26.93
C ASN A 95 -12.04 1.31 26.68
N ARG A 96 -12.57 1.62 25.49
CA ARG A 96 -13.19 2.90 25.13
C ARG A 96 -14.68 2.68 24.83
N ALA A 97 -15.53 3.62 25.26
CA ALA A 97 -16.93 3.61 24.90
C ALA A 97 -17.13 3.75 23.38
N THR A 98 -18.04 2.96 22.81
CA THR A 98 -18.42 3.08 21.40
C THR A 98 -19.13 4.41 21.13
N GLU A 99 -18.81 5.05 20.02
CA GLU A 99 -19.42 6.31 19.61
C GLU A 99 -20.52 6.10 18.56
N ASN A 100 -21.49 7.01 18.54
CA ASN A 100 -22.50 7.03 17.49
C ASN A 100 -21.90 7.61 16.20
N THR A 101 -21.99 6.86 15.11
CA THR A 101 -21.52 7.31 13.79
C THR A 101 -22.47 8.34 13.19
N LYS A 102 -21.96 9.51 12.81
CA LYS A 102 -22.66 10.51 11.99
C LYS A 102 -22.08 10.49 10.58
N TYR A 103 -22.90 10.14 9.59
CA TYR A 103 -22.46 10.09 8.19
C TYR A 103 -22.46 11.48 7.55
N GLY A 104 -21.60 11.66 6.54
CA GLY A 104 -21.64 12.80 5.63
C GLY A 104 -22.75 12.67 4.58
N VAL A 105 -22.75 13.58 3.60
CA VAL A 105 -23.70 13.56 2.49
C VAL A 105 -23.36 12.39 1.55
N PHE A 106 -24.36 11.56 1.26
CA PHE A 106 -24.26 10.54 0.20
C PHE A 106 -24.58 11.16 -1.16
N ARG A 107 -23.71 10.94 -2.15
CA ARG A 107 -23.99 11.27 -3.55
C ARG A 107 -24.83 10.16 -4.15
N MET A 108 -26.09 10.46 -4.48
CA MET A 108 -27.04 9.55 -5.15
C MET A 108 -26.88 9.62 -6.67
#